data_AF-A0A093C6K8-F1
#
_entry.id   AF-A0A093C6K8-F1
#
_cell.length_a   1.000
_cell.length_b   1.000
_cell.length_c   1.000
_cell.angle_alpha   90.00
_cell.angle_beta   90.00
_cell.angle_gamma   90.00
#
_symmetry.space_group_name_H-M   'P 1'
#
loop_
_entity.id
_entity.type
_entity.pdbx_description
1 polymer ?
#
loop_
_entity_poly.entity_id
_entity_poly.type
_entity_poly.pdbx_seq_one_letter_code
_entity_poly.pdbx_strand_id
1 'polypeptide(L)'
;RDFAYVARDKDTRILKCHVFRCDTPAKAIATSLHEICSKIMAERKNAKAMACSSLQERTNVTLDVPLQVDFPTPKTELVQKFHVQYLGMLPVAKPVGMDTLNSAIESLMASSSKEDWMPVTMNVADATVTV
;
A
#
# COMPACT_ATOMS: atom_id res chain seq x y z
N ARG A 1 22.25 -0.10 8.84
CA ARG A 1 22.48 0.51 10.18
C ARG A 1 21.37 1.51 10.49
N ASP A 2 20.86 2.20 9.49
CA ASP A 2 19.78 3.16 9.68
C ASP A 2 18.42 2.44 9.80
N PHE A 3 17.61 2.85 10.76
CA PHE A 3 16.21 2.47 10.92
C PHE A 3 15.35 3.67 10.56
N ALA A 4 14.29 3.46 9.78
CA ALA A 4 13.35 4.53 9.47
C ALA A 4 11.92 4.06 9.72
N TYR A 5 11.09 4.96 10.24
CA TYR A 5 9.65 4.77 10.26
C TYR A 5 8.97 6.01 9.72
N VAL A 6 7.77 5.82 9.17
CA VAL A 6 6.96 6.90 8.64
C VAL A 6 5.78 7.12 9.59
N ALA A 7 5.55 8.37 9.97
CA ALA A 7 4.42 8.77 10.81
C ALA A 7 3.69 9.95 10.20
N ARG A 8 2.38 10.04 10.46
CA ARG A 8 1.59 11.18 10.02
C ARG A 8 1.75 12.34 11.00
N ASP A 9 2.15 13.49 10.46
CA ASP A 9 2.25 14.74 11.22
C ASP A 9 0.85 15.24 11.60
N LYS A 10 0.67 15.63 12.87
CA LYS A 10 -0.65 15.98 13.41
C LYS A 10 -1.18 17.30 12.86
N ASP A 11 -0.31 18.28 12.63
CA ASP A 11 -0.70 19.63 12.26
C ASP A 11 -0.82 19.78 10.74
N THR A 12 0.17 19.24 10.00
CA THR A 12 0.24 19.40 8.54
C THR A 12 -0.47 18.29 7.77
N ARG A 13 -0.86 17.20 8.45
CA ARG A 13 -1.38 15.96 7.83
C ARG A 13 -0.40 15.26 6.87
N ILE A 14 0.82 15.76 6.73
CA ILE A 14 1.87 15.23 5.86
C ILE A 14 2.50 13.97 6.49
N LEU A 15 2.85 12.98 5.67
CA LEU A 15 3.63 11.82 6.12
C LEU A 15 5.11 12.21 6.24
N LYS A 16 5.68 12.10 7.44
CA LYS A 16 7.09 12.37 7.73
C LYS A 16 7.85 11.06 7.86
N CYS A 17 8.97 10.95 7.16
CA CYS A 17 9.94 9.86 7.35
C CYS A 17 10.93 10.27 8.44
N HIS A 18 10.99 9.48 9.51
CA HIS A 18 11.94 9.67 10.61
C HIS A 18 13.05 8.64 10.47
N VAL A 19 14.28 9.10 10.21
CA VAL A 19 15.46 8.24 10.03
C VAL A 19 16.34 8.33 11.27
N PHE A 20 16.63 7.19 11.88
CA PHE A 20 17.51 7.04 13.04
C PHE A 20 18.76 6.27 12.62
N ARG A 21 19.92 6.86 12.87
CA ARG A 21 21.21 6.19 12.77
C ARG A 21 21.47 5.43 14.06
N CYS A 22 21.55 4.11 13.97
CA CYS A 22 21.89 3.24 15.08
C CYS A 22 23.07 2.33 14.68
N ASP A 23 23.96 2.05 15.63
CA ASP A 23 25.04 1.08 15.42
C ASP A 23 24.53 -0.38 15.43
N THR A 24 23.35 -0.61 16.02
CA THR A 24 22.64 -1.88 16.00
C THR A 24 21.94 -2.09 14.64
N PRO A 25 22.06 -3.27 14.00
CA PRO A 25 21.36 -3.54 12.74
C PRO A 25 19.84 -3.34 12.85
N ALA A 26 19.25 -2.64 11.87
CA ALA A 26 17.82 -2.33 11.85
C ALA A 26 16.91 -3.57 11.97
N LYS A 27 17.35 -4.71 11.40
CA LYS A 27 16.66 -6.00 11.54
C LYS A 27 16.53 -6.43 13.01
N ALA A 28 17.58 -6.27 13.82
CA ALA A 28 17.55 -6.65 15.22
C ALA A 28 16.57 -5.77 16.01
N ILE A 29 16.56 -4.46 15.74
CA ILE A 29 15.62 -3.51 16.35
C ILE A 29 14.17 -3.89 16.00
N ALA A 30 13.89 -4.15 14.71
CA ALA A 30 12.57 -4.55 14.24
C ALA A 30 12.11 -5.88 14.87
N THR A 31 12.99 -6.88 14.96
CA THR A 31 12.70 -8.16 15.61
C THR A 31 12.37 -7.98 17.08
N SER A 32 13.19 -7.23 17.84
CA SER A 32 12.94 -6.99 19.26
C SER A 32 11.63 -6.24 19.51
N LEU A 33 11.30 -5.24 18.68
CA LEU A 33 10.01 -4.54 18.76
C LEU A 33 8.84 -5.48 18.47
N HIS A 34 8.96 -6.34 17.46
CA HIS A 34 7.93 -7.32 17.13
C HIS A 34 7.70 -8.30 18.29
N GLU A 35 8.77 -8.82 18.90
CA GLU A 35 8.70 -9.72 20.05
C GLU A 35 8.02 -9.07 21.26
N ILE A 36 8.40 -7.83 21.61
CA ILE A 36 7.81 -7.10 22.73
C ILE A 36 6.31 -6.84 22.48
N CYS A 37 5.96 -6.36 21.28
CA CYS A 37 4.57 -6.11 20.90
C CYS A 37 3.73 -7.40 20.91
N SER A 38 4.28 -8.49 20.37
CA SER A 38 3.64 -9.80 20.35
C SER A 38 3.37 -10.31 21.76
N LYS A 39 4.36 -10.17 22.66
CA LYS A 39 4.23 -10.53 24.08
C LYS A 39 3.14 -9.70 24.78
N ILE A 40 3.13 -8.38 24.62
CA ILE A 40 2.10 -7.50 25.20
C ILE A 40 0.70 -7.86 24.67
N MET A 41 0.57 -8.14 23.37
CA MET A 41 -0.70 -8.55 22.77
C MET A 41 -1.19 -9.90 23.31
N ALA A 42 -0.29 -10.87 23.47
CA ALA A 42 -0.59 -12.18 24.04
C ALA A 42 -1.00 -12.08 25.52
N GLU A 43 -0.28 -11.29 26.33
CA GLU A 43 -0.61 -11.03 27.73
C GLU A 43 -1.97 -10.34 27.89
N ARG A 44 -2.29 -9.36 27.03
CA ARG A 44 -3.63 -8.71 27.01
C ARG A 44 -4.74 -9.68 26.61
N LYS A 45 -4.47 -10.63 25.72
CA LYS A 45 -5.43 -11.68 25.33
C LYS A 45 -5.64 -12.69 26.47
N ASN A 46 -4.59 -13.04 27.20
CA ASN A 46 -4.64 -13.98 28.31
C ASN A 46 -5.27 -13.36 29.58
N ALA A 47 -5.00 -12.09 29.87
CA ALA A 47 -5.64 -11.35 30.96
C ALA A 47 -7.16 -11.22 30.76
N LYS A 48 -7.63 -11.08 29.51
CA LYS A 48 -9.07 -11.16 29.18
C LYS A 48 -9.67 -12.56 29.39
N ALA A 49 -8.88 -13.62 29.26
CA ALA A 49 -9.34 -14.99 29.50
C ALA A 49 -9.45 -15.34 31.00
N MET A 50 -8.58 -14.79 31.84
CA MET A 50 -8.64 -15.00 33.31
C MET A 50 -9.65 -14.10 34.04
N ALA A 51 -10.12 -13.01 33.43
CA ALA A 51 -11.10 -12.10 34.01
C ALA A 51 -12.58 -12.48 33.70
N CYS A 52 -12.82 -13.68 33.17
CA CYS A 52 -14.17 -14.12 32.77
C CYS A 52 -14.99 -14.71 33.95
N SER A 53 -14.77 -14.24 35.18
CA SER A 53 -15.56 -14.62 36.36
C SER A 53 -16.26 -13.46 37.07
N SER A 54 -16.30 -12.25 36.51
CA SER A 54 -17.14 -11.20 37.10
C SER A 54 -17.59 -10.15 36.10
N LEU A 55 -18.90 -9.98 36.10
CA LEU A 55 -19.71 -8.95 35.46
C LEU A 55 -19.16 -7.52 35.54
N GLN A 56 -19.57 -6.77 34.52
CA GLN A 56 -19.76 -5.32 34.46
C GLN A 56 -18.55 -4.40 34.20
N GLU A 57 -18.65 -3.76 33.03
CA GLU A 57 -18.70 -2.30 32.91
C GLU A 57 -17.47 -1.54 33.38
N ARG A 58 -16.64 -1.10 32.42
CA ARG A 58 -16.22 0.31 32.31
C ARG A 58 -15.36 0.55 31.07
N THR A 59 -15.87 1.48 30.25
CA THR A 59 -15.11 2.40 29.39
C THR A 59 -14.10 1.78 28.42
N ASN A 60 -14.62 1.42 27.25
CA ASN A 60 -13.88 1.43 25.99
C ASN A 60 -13.21 2.79 25.78
N VAL A 61 -11.96 2.94 26.21
CA VAL A 61 -11.02 3.81 25.49
C VAL A 61 -10.33 2.92 24.47
N THR A 62 -11.09 2.56 23.45
CA THR A 62 -10.52 2.13 22.18
C THR A 62 -9.72 3.33 21.70
N LEU A 63 -8.39 3.26 21.82
CA LEU A 63 -7.52 4.13 21.03
C LEU A 63 -7.85 3.80 19.58
N ASP A 64 -8.77 4.58 19.02
CA ASP A 64 -9.08 4.64 17.60
C ASP A 64 -7.87 5.21 16.90
N VAL A 65 -6.90 4.33 16.64
CA VAL A 65 -5.89 4.59 15.64
C VAL A 65 -6.26 3.68 14.47
N PRO A 66 -6.77 4.24 13.36
CA PRO A 66 -6.87 3.49 12.13
C PRO A 66 -5.43 3.27 11.63
N LEU A 67 -4.77 2.23 12.14
CA LEU A 67 -3.41 1.83 11.75
C LEU A 67 -3.39 1.02 10.44
N GLN A 68 -4.48 1.02 9.66
CA GLN A 68 -4.41 0.65 8.25
C GLN A 68 -3.92 1.85 7.44
N VAL A 69 -2.67 2.24 7.68
CA VAL A 69 -1.91 2.98 6.68
C VAL A 69 -1.16 1.90 5.92
N ASP A 70 -1.70 1.50 4.78
CA ASP A 70 -1.08 0.49 3.94
C ASP A 70 0.25 1.07 3.47
N PHE A 71 1.34 0.60 4.08
CA PHE A 71 2.67 1.08 3.76
C PHE A 71 3.07 0.47 2.43
N PRO A 72 3.35 1.28 1.39
CA PRO A 72 3.85 0.73 0.14
C PRO A 72 5.17 0.05 0.46
N THR A 73 5.17 -1.28 0.42
CA THR A 73 6.38 -2.06 0.57
C THR A 73 7.28 -1.71 -0.62
N PRO A 74 8.52 -1.23 -0.40
CA PRO A 74 9.42 -0.93 -1.50
C PRO A 74 9.58 -2.18 -2.38
N LYS A 75 9.06 -2.13 -3.61
CA LYS A 75 9.17 -3.25 -4.54
C LYS A 75 10.61 -3.27 -5.07
N THR A 76 11.37 -4.30 -4.70
CA THR A 76 12.71 -4.59 -5.23
C THR A 76 12.67 -5.40 -6.52
N GLU A 77 11.50 -5.52 -7.13
CA GLU A 77 11.27 -6.33 -8.31
C GLU A 77 11.93 -5.69 -9.53
N LEU A 78 12.46 -6.50 -10.45
CA LEU A 78 13.02 -6.01 -11.71
C LEU A 78 11.88 -5.45 -12.55
N VAL A 79 11.90 -4.14 -12.80
CA VAL A 79 10.90 -3.44 -13.60
C VAL A 79 11.48 -3.14 -14.98
N GLN A 80 10.78 -3.60 -16.02
CA GLN A 80 11.04 -3.17 -17.40
C GLN A 80 10.24 -1.90 -17.71
N LYS A 81 10.87 -0.93 -18.35
CA LYS A 81 10.26 0.37 -18.68
C LYS A 81 10.10 0.54 -20.17
N PHE A 82 8.91 0.91 -20.59
CA PHE A 82 8.55 1.12 -21.99
C PHE A 82 8.01 2.53 -22.19
N HIS A 83 8.55 3.24 -23.17
CA HIS A 83 8.03 4.54 -23.57
C HIS A 83 6.94 4.32 -24.62
N VAL A 84 5.71 4.66 -24.28
CA VAL A 84 4.52 4.40 -25.11
C VAL A 84 3.64 5.64 -25.18
N GLN A 85 2.63 5.63 -26.06
CA GLN A 85 1.62 6.67 -26.15
C GLN A 85 0.31 6.15 -25.56
N TYR A 86 -0.27 6.93 -24.64
CA TYR A 86 -1.55 6.64 -24.03
C TYR A 86 -2.68 7.20 -24.88
N LEU A 87 -3.47 6.30 -25.45
CA LEU A 87 -4.60 6.59 -26.32
C LEU A 87 -5.84 7.03 -25.53
N GLY A 88 -6.10 6.41 -24.37
CA GLY A 88 -7.28 6.69 -23.57
C GLY A 88 -7.84 5.46 -22.87
N MET A 89 -9.03 5.63 -22.28
CA MET A 89 -9.73 4.59 -21.54
C MET A 89 -11.22 4.60 -21.88
N LEU A 90 -11.77 3.42 -22.16
CA LEU A 90 -13.16 3.24 -22.57
C LEU A 90 -13.78 2.09 -21.75
N PRO A 91 -14.95 2.30 -21.11
CA PRO A 91 -15.66 1.21 -20.44
C PRO A 91 -16.18 0.20 -21.47
N VAL A 92 -16.08 -1.09 -21.15
CA VAL A 92 -16.54 -2.19 -21.99
C VAL A 92 -17.60 -3.04 -21.29
N ALA A 93 -18.51 -3.62 -22.05
CA ALA A 93 -19.60 -4.42 -21.51
C ALA A 93 -19.19 -5.83 -21.06
N LYS A 94 -18.12 -6.39 -21.66
CA LYS A 94 -17.63 -7.75 -21.38
C LYS A 94 -16.15 -7.69 -21.01
N PRO A 95 -15.69 -8.54 -20.06
CA PRO A 95 -14.29 -8.55 -19.64
C PRO A 95 -13.35 -9.25 -20.63
N VAL A 96 -13.89 -9.96 -21.62
CA VAL A 96 -13.14 -10.75 -22.61
C VAL A 96 -13.78 -10.64 -23.99
N GLY A 97 -13.00 -10.95 -25.03
CA GLY A 97 -13.47 -11.01 -26.42
C GLY A 97 -12.69 -10.04 -27.31
N MET A 98 -12.19 -10.56 -28.43
CA MET A 98 -11.35 -9.77 -29.34
C MET A 98 -12.13 -8.62 -29.98
N ASP A 99 -13.39 -8.85 -30.36
CA ASP A 99 -14.24 -7.81 -30.94
C ASP A 99 -14.47 -6.67 -29.95
N THR A 100 -14.65 -6.98 -28.65
CA THR A 100 -14.80 -5.98 -27.61
C THR A 100 -13.54 -5.12 -27.45
N LEU A 101 -12.36 -5.73 -27.53
CA LEU A 101 -11.08 -5.00 -27.49
C LEU A 101 -10.89 -4.13 -28.75
N ASN A 102 -11.08 -4.69 -29.93
CA ASN A 102 -10.88 -3.98 -31.20
C ASN A 102 -11.84 -2.79 -31.35
N SER A 103 -13.13 -2.98 -31.03
CA SER A 103 -14.11 -1.89 -31.08
C SER A 103 -13.77 -0.75 -30.12
N ALA A 104 -13.21 -1.05 -28.94
CA ALA A 104 -12.76 -0.04 -28.00
C ALA A 104 -11.56 0.76 -28.53
N ILE A 105 -10.59 0.06 -29.14
CA ILE A 105 -9.41 0.68 -29.76
C ILE A 105 -9.84 1.59 -30.93
N GLU A 106 -10.68 1.08 -31.84
CA GLU A 106 -11.21 1.86 -32.98
C GLU A 106 -11.96 3.11 -32.54
N SER A 107 -12.81 2.99 -31.51
CA SER A 107 -13.56 4.12 -30.97
C SER A 107 -12.64 5.21 -30.43
N LEU A 108 -11.59 4.83 -29.69
CA LEU A 108 -10.62 5.79 -29.15
C LEU A 108 -9.76 6.42 -30.26
N MET A 109 -9.33 5.64 -31.25
CA MET A 109 -8.58 6.14 -32.41
C MET A 109 -9.41 7.10 -33.27
N ALA A 110 -10.73 6.90 -33.36
CA ALA A 110 -11.63 7.83 -34.05
C ALA A 110 -11.85 9.13 -33.28
N SER A 111 -11.70 9.10 -31.95
CA SER A 111 -11.94 10.25 -31.07
C SER A 111 -10.74 11.18 -30.90
N SER A 112 -9.52 10.72 -31.22
CA SER A 112 -8.28 11.47 -30.98
C SER A 112 -7.28 11.24 -32.11
N SER A 113 -6.52 12.28 -32.46
CA SER A 113 -5.41 12.13 -33.40
C SER A 113 -4.18 11.57 -32.68
N LYS A 114 -3.24 10.98 -33.42
CA LYS A 114 -2.01 10.42 -32.85
C LYS A 114 -1.14 11.48 -32.15
N GLU A 115 -1.23 12.73 -32.59
CA GLU A 115 -0.53 13.86 -31.98
C GLU A 115 -1.06 14.19 -30.58
N ASP A 116 -2.32 13.86 -30.29
CA ASP A 116 -2.97 14.13 -29.01
C ASP A 116 -2.67 13.06 -27.95
N TRP A 117 -2.05 11.94 -28.33
CA TRP A 117 -1.79 10.84 -27.40
C TRP A 117 -0.64 11.17 -26.44
N MET A 118 -0.90 10.96 -25.14
CA MET A 118 0.03 11.37 -24.08
C MET A 118 1.23 10.40 -23.99
N PRO A 119 2.48 10.87 -24.09
CA PRO A 119 3.64 10.00 -23.88
C PRO A 119 3.72 9.59 -22.40
N VAL A 120 3.81 8.28 -22.14
CA VAL A 120 3.86 7.72 -20.77
C VAL A 120 4.93 6.62 -20.67
N THR A 121 5.37 6.36 -19.44
CA THR A 121 6.29 5.25 -19.15
C THR A 121 5.51 4.09 -18.54
N MET A 122 5.27 3.05 -19.32
CA MET A 122 4.67 1.82 -18.83
C MET A 122 5.75 0.96 -18.15
N ASN A 123 5.49 0.57 -16.91
CA ASN A 123 6.34 -0.29 -16.11
C ASN A 123 5.72 -1.69 -16.06
N VAL A 124 6.50 -2.70 -16.42
CA VAL A 124 6.09 -4.11 -16.39
C VAL A 124 6.99 -4.86 -15.42
N ALA A 125 6.37 -5.50 -14.44
CA ALA A 125 6.96 -6.46 -13.52
C ALA A 125 6.28 -7.84 -13.71
N ASP A 126 6.62 -8.87 -12.93
CA ASP A 126 6.21 -10.26 -13.17
C ASP A 126 4.67 -10.43 -13.25
N ALA A 127 3.95 -9.84 -12.30
CA ALA A 127 2.49 -9.95 -12.20
C ALA A 127 1.76 -8.58 -12.20
N THR A 128 2.47 -7.47 -12.47
CA THR A 128 1.88 -6.13 -12.40
C THR A 128 2.33 -5.23 -13.55
N VAL A 129 1.37 -4.46 -14.07
CA VAL A 129 1.61 -3.39 -15.05
C VAL A 129 1.17 -2.06 -14.43
N THR A 130 2.01 -1.04 -14.50
CA THR A 130 1.68 0.32 -14.07
C THR A 130 2.02 1.33 -15.16
N VAL A 131 1.20 2.38 -15.30
CA VAL A 131 1.38 3.48 -16.24
C VAL A 131 1.69 4.76 -15.46
#